data_AF-A0A959SI22-F1
#
_entry.id   AF-A0A959SI22-F1
#
_cell.length_a   1.000
_cell.length_b   1.000
_cell.length_c   1.000
_cell.angle_alpha   90.00
_cell.angle_beta   90.00
_cell.angle_gamma   90.00
#
_symmetry.space_group_name_H-M   'P 1'
#
loop_
_entity.id
_entity.type
_entity.pdbx_description
1 polymer ?
#
loop_
_entity_poly.entity_id
_entity_poly.type
_entity_poly.pdbx_seq_one_letter_code
_entity_poly.pdbx_strand_id
1 'polypeptide(L)'
;MSIRSIVLLPFSFLVHSVLAQVSEAPERVISSGKDEVTAIAVSPRGDRLLVGTEDGAVLLDPESGRKVHAFPFSEDGGTAVYHVAFNENGEFVVLIGHTGKRAVWNVSSGKQDKVLSGQRWIPDPRQVKAMGFDMANSTFDRFYQQTEVGVGDMTLRSAADGAVEFVDSEGKVQRTLTFPENKDQHHRAPLLLWGKYLLVGADDGKVHFYGVL
;
A
#
# COMPACT_ATOMS: atom_id res chain seq x y z
N MET A 1 28.95 39.96 -51.38
CA MET A 1 29.23 38.73 -50.60
C MET A 1 29.10 39.09 -49.12
N SER A 2 27.98 38.76 -48.49
CA SER A 2 27.71 39.09 -47.08
C SER A 2 27.77 37.81 -46.26
N ILE A 3 28.70 37.75 -45.31
CA ILE A 3 28.84 36.66 -44.34
C ILE A 3 27.91 36.98 -43.18
N ARG A 4 26.87 36.16 -42.97
CA ARG A 4 26.04 36.21 -41.77
C ARG A 4 26.67 35.35 -40.69
N SER A 5 27.17 36.00 -39.62
CA SER A 5 27.63 35.33 -38.42
C SER A 5 26.44 34.70 -37.69
N ILE A 6 26.44 33.37 -37.57
CA ILE A 6 25.51 32.63 -36.73
C ILE A 6 26.12 32.56 -35.34
N VAL A 7 25.53 33.28 -34.38
CA VAL A 7 25.82 33.11 -32.95
C VAL A 7 25.02 31.90 -32.47
N LEU A 8 25.69 30.77 -32.28
CA LEU A 8 25.13 29.62 -31.57
C LEU A 8 25.23 29.92 -30.07
N LEU A 9 24.09 30.26 -29.46
CA LEU A 9 23.96 30.25 -28.00
C LEU A 9 24.06 28.79 -27.52
N PRO A 10 24.81 28.50 -26.43
CA PRO A 10 24.85 27.16 -25.89
C PRO A 10 23.47 26.81 -25.35
N PHE A 11 22.85 25.79 -25.94
CA PHE A 11 21.71 25.10 -25.35
C PHE A 11 22.18 24.50 -24.03
N SER A 12 21.91 25.20 -22.93
CA SER A 12 22.07 24.64 -21.60
C SER A 12 21.04 23.52 -21.47
N PHE A 13 21.50 22.26 -21.57
CA PHE A 13 20.72 21.13 -21.08
C PHE A 13 20.60 21.35 -19.57
N LEU A 14 19.46 21.90 -19.16
CA LEU A 14 18.99 21.73 -17.79
C LEU A 14 18.98 20.22 -17.57
N VAL A 15 19.88 19.75 -16.70
CA VAL A 15 19.84 18.41 -16.14
C VAL A 15 18.40 18.21 -15.70
N HIS A 16 17.66 17.33 -16.40
CA HIS A 16 16.32 16.97 -15.97
C HIS A 16 16.51 16.45 -14.54
N SER A 17 16.01 17.22 -13.59
CA SER A 17 16.08 16.87 -12.20
C SER A 17 15.51 15.46 -12.06
N VAL A 18 16.28 14.61 -11.40
CA VAL A 18 16.01 13.22 -11.01
C VAL A 18 14.79 13.12 -10.05
N LEU A 19 13.97 14.19 -9.95
CA LEU A 19 13.02 14.43 -8.87
C LEU A 19 11.61 13.88 -9.09
N ALA A 20 11.26 13.39 -10.27
CA ALA A 20 9.91 12.85 -10.50
C ALA A 20 9.95 11.34 -10.77
N GLN A 21 10.53 10.57 -9.84
CA GLN A 21 10.38 9.11 -9.85
C GLN A 21 8.96 8.66 -9.51
N VAL A 22 8.12 9.53 -8.95
CA VAL A 22 6.70 9.26 -8.69
C VAL A 22 5.83 10.38 -9.26
N SER A 23 4.74 10.02 -9.95
CA SER A 23 3.84 10.97 -10.61
C SER A 23 3.27 12.04 -9.66
N GLU A 24 2.96 13.22 -10.20
CA GLU A 24 2.40 14.33 -9.41
C GLU A 24 0.98 14.05 -8.92
N ALA A 25 0.17 13.48 -9.81
CA ALA A 25 -1.20 13.06 -9.56
C ALA A 25 -1.33 11.53 -9.70
N PRO A 26 -2.35 10.91 -9.08
CA PRO A 26 -2.60 9.49 -9.28
C PRO A 26 -2.97 9.21 -10.75
N GLU A 27 -2.37 8.17 -11.34
CA GLU A 27 -2.77 7.63 -12.64
C GLU A 27 -4.13 6.94 -12.56
N ARG A 28 -4.46 6.40 -11.39
CA ARG A 28 -5.70 5.67 -11.13
C ARG A 28 -6.14 5.87 -9.68
N VAL A 29 -7.45 5.88 -9.46
CA VAL A 29 -8.06 5.89 -8.14
C VAL A 29 -9.15 4.83 -8.08
N ILE A 30 -9.12 3.97 -7.07
CA ILE A 30 -10.13 2.93 -6.83
C ILE A 30 -10.77 3.19 -5.47
N SER A 31 -12.09 3.05 -5.39
CA SER A 31 -12.83 3.17 -4.13
C SER A 31 -13.14 1.78 -3.57
N SER A 32 -12.77 1.53 -2.32
CA SER A 32 -13.21 0.37 -1.52
C SER A 32 -14.53 0.64 -0.81
N GLY A 33 -14.90 1.91 -0.62
CA GLY A 33 -16.09 2.35 0.10
C GLY A 33 -16.01 3.83 0.45
N LYS A 34 -16.56 4.20 1.62
CA LYS A 34 -16.47 5.54 2.22
C LYS A 34 -15.67 5.54 3.53
N ASP A 35 -15.28 4.35 3.98
CA ASP A 35 -14.59 4.14 5.24
C ASP A 35 -13.10 4.25 5.01
N GLU A 36 -12.38 4.67 6.03
CA GLU A 36 -10.94 4.85 5.97
C GLU A 36 -10.21 3.60 5.46
N VAL A 37 -9.21 3.80 4.60
CA VAL A 37 -8.31 2.72 4.19
C VAL A 37 -7.24 2.50 5.25
N THR A 38 -7.44 1.46 6.05
CA THR A 38 -6.55 1.12 7.17
C THR A 38 -5.44 0.13 6.81
N ALA A 39 -5.50 -0.52 5.64
CA ALA A 39 -4.44 -1.39 5.14
C ALA A 39 -4.60 -1.70 3.65
N ILE A 40 -3.50 -2.02 2.96
CA ILE A 40 -3.50 -2.41 1.55
C ILE A 40 -2.60 -3.64 1.37
N ALA A 41 -3.09 -4.64 0.63
CA ALA A 41 -2.28 -5.76 0.16
C ALA A 41 -2.64 -6.11 -1.29
N VAL A 42 -1.63 -6.51 -2.06
CA VAL A 42 -1.83 -7.08 -3.40
C VAL A 42 -1.55 -8.57 -3.35
N SER A 43 -2.42 -9.36 -3.97
CA SER A 43 -2.25 -10.82 -4.07
C SER A 43 -0.92 -11.19 -4.73
N PRO A 44 -0.36 -12.38 -4.45
CA PRO A 44 0.91 -12.83 -5.06
C PRO A 44 0.90 -12.83 -6.60
N ARG A 45 -0.26 -13.07 -7.20
CA ARG A 45 -0.44 -13.05 -8.66
C ARG A 45 -0.66 -11.64 -9.24
N GLY A 46 -0.82 -10.62 -8.38
CA GLY A 46 -1.08 -9.25 -8.80
C GLY A 46 -2.50 -9.00 -9.31
N ASP A 47 -3.40 -9.99 -9.26
CA ASP A 47 -4.72 -9.93 -9.88
C ASP A 47 -5.84 -9.54 -8.90
N ARG A 48 -5.54 -9.42 -7.61
CA ARG A 48 -6.44 -8.93 -6.58
C ARG A 48 -5.76 -7.89 -5.68
N LEU A 49 -6.55 -6.89 -5.30
CA LEU A 49 -6.23 -5.88 -4.30
C LEU A 49 -7.13 -6.11 -3.08
N LEU A 50 -6.55 -6.16 -1.90
CA LEU A 50 -7.26 -6.25 -0.62
C LEU A 50 -7.09 -4.94 0.12
N VAL A 51 -8.21 -4.30 0.45
CA VAL A 51 -8.23 -3.02 1.15
C VAL A 51 -8.90 -3.22 2.50
N GLY A 52 -8.15 -3.03 3.58
CA GLY A 52 -8.66 -3.01 4.95
C GLY A 52 -9.40 -1.72 5.23
N THR A 53 -10.47 -1.82 6.01
CA THR A 53 -11.30 -0.69 6.42
C THR A 53 -11.74 -0.84 7.87
N GLU A 54 -12.47 0.15 8.38
CA GLU A 54 -13.10 0.08 9.69
C GLU A 54 -14.01 -1.14 9.83
N ASP A 55 -14.80 -1.51 8.81
CA ASP A 55 -15.77 -2.61 8.89
C ASP A 55 -15.25 -3.98 8.38
N GLY A 56 -13.95 -4.07 8.07
CA GLY A 56 -13.35 -5.30 7.59
C GLY A 56 -12.37 -5.10 6.45
N ALA A 57 -12.63 -5.79 5.34
CA ALA A 57 -11.86 -5.59 4.12
C ALA A 57 -12.68 -5.81 2.87
N VAL A 58 -12.23 -5.22 1.77
CA VAL A 58 -12.81 -5.37 0.44
C VAL A 58 -11.78 -5.93 -0.51
N LEU A 59 -12.15 -7.01 -1.20
CA LEU A 59 -11.36 -7.59 -2.28
C LEU A 59 -11.81 -6.98 -3.61
N LEU A 60 -10.87 -6.42 -4.35
CA LEU A 60 -11.09 -5.66 -5.57
C LEU A 60 -10.24 -6.24 -6.71
N ASP A 61 -10.72 -6.08 -7.92
CA ASP A 61 -9.90 -6.17 -9.13
C ASP A 61 -9.09 -4.87 -9.27
N PRO A 62 -7.74 -4.92 -9.28
CA PRO A 62 -6.89 -3.72 -9.27
C PRO A 62 -6.91 -2.93 -10.58
N GLU A 63 -7.42 -3.50 -11.67
CA GLU A 63 -7.50 -2.84 -12.97
C GLU A 63 -8.80 -2.06 -13.15
N SER A 64 -9.92 -2.73 -12.87
CA SER A 64 -11.27 -2.19 -13.05
C SER A 64 -11.84 -1.53 -11.79
N GLY A 65 -11.22 -1.75 -10.63
CA GLY A 65 -11.77 -1.33 -9.33
C GLY A 65 -13.04 -2.08 -8.93
N ARG A 66 -13.41 -3.15 -9.65
CA ARG A 66 -14.63 -3.90 -9.36
C ARG A 66 -14.47 -4.69 -8.07
N LYS A 67 -15.46 -4.57 -7.20
CA LYS A 67 -15.59 -5.40 -6.00
C LYS A 67 -15.82 -6.87 -6.35
N VAL A 68 -14.94 -7.71 -5.83
CA VAL A 68 -14.99 -9.17 -5.93
C VAL A 68 -15.69 -9.73 -4.71
N HIS A 69 -15.21 -9.39 -3.51
CA HIS A 69 -15.78 -9.82 -2.22
C HIS A 69 -15.70 -8.71 -1.18
N ALA A 70 -16.51 -8.83 -0.13
CA ALA A 70 -16.29 -8.14 1.13
C ALA A 70 -16.10 -9.18 2.23
N PHE A 71 -15.22 -8.87 3.16
CA PHE A 71 -14.87 -9.70 4.30
C PHE A 71 -15.17 -8.91 5.57
N PRO A 72 -16.40 -9.04 6.11
CA PRO A 72 -16.76 -8.38 7.35
C PRO A 72 -15.84 -8.82 8.48
N PHE A 73 -15.41 -7.86 9.29
CA PHE A 73 -14.64 -8.11 10.50
C PHE A 73 -15.15 -7.19 11.59
N SER A 74 -15.21 -7.71 12.81
CA SER A 74 -15.55 -6.93 13.99
C SER A 74 -14.92 -7.60 15.20
N GLU A 75 -14.61 -6.84 16.23
CA GLU A 75 -14.14 -7.35 17.52
C GLU A 75 -14.72 -6.54 18.68
N ASP A 76 -14.54 -7.05 19.90
CA ASP A 76 -15.04 -6.34 21.08
C ASP A 76 -14.13 -5.13 21.34
N GLY A 77 -14.72 -3.95 21.48
CA GLY A 77 -13.98 -2.70 21.73
C GLY A 77 -13.58 -1.89 20.49
N GLY A 78 -13.93 -2.34 19.28
CA GLY A 78 -13.71 -1.58 18.05
C GLY A 78 -13.93 -2.41 16.79
N THR A 79 -14.04 -1.74 15.65
CA THR A 79 -14.34 -2.35 14.34
C THR A 79 -13.10 -2.49 13.46
N ALA A 80 -12.12 -1.59 13.61
CA ALA A 80 -11.03 -1.44 12.65
C ALA A 80 -10.15 -2.68 12.47
N VAL A 81 -9.99 -3.09 11.22
CA VAL A 81 -8.92 -4.00 10.80
C VAL A 81 -7.62 -3.22 10.75
N TYR A 82 -6.59 -3.71 11.42
CA TYR A 82 -5.26 -3.10 11.41
C TYR A 82 -4.36 -3.72 10.36
N HIS A 83 -4.60 -5.00 10.03
CA HIS A 83 -3.77 -5.72 9.08
C HIS A 83 -4.59 -6.60 8.16
N VAL A 84 -4.18 -6.61 6.88
CA VAL A 84 -4.71 -7.49 5.85
C VAL A 84 -3.56 -8.15 5.09
N ALA A 85 -3.69 -9.44 4.78
CA ALA A 85 -2.69 -10.13 3.99
C ALA A 85 -3.30 -11.28 3.19
N PHE A 86 -2.65 -11.62 2.07
CA PHE A 86 -2.88 -12.89 1.37
C PHE A 86 -1.91 -13.95 1.91
N ASN A 87 -2.33 -15.21 1.87
CA ASN A 87 -1.36 -16.30 1.98
C ASN A 87 -0.54 -16.42 0.68
N GLU A 88 0.51 -17.23 0.74
CA GLU A 88 1.54 -17.33 -0.29
C GLU A 88 1.04 -17.71 -1.69
N ASN A 89 0.00 -18.55 -1.74
CA ASN A 89 -0.63 -18.98 -2.99
C ASN A 89 -1.84 -18.12 -3.40
N GLY A 90 -2.24 -17.14 -2.57
CA GLY A 90 -3.35 -16.23 -2.81
C GLY A 90 -4.75 -16.83 -2.65
N GLU A 91 -4.88 -18.05 -2.12
CA GLU A 91 -6.17 -18.72 -1.93
C GLU A 91 -6.93 -18.24 -0.69
N PHE A 92 -6.21 -17.68 0.28
CA PHE A 92 -6.77 -17.18 1.53
C PHE A 92 -6.31 -15.77 1.81
N VAL A 93 -7.17 -15.03 2.50
CA VAL A 93 -6.80 -13.77 3.14
C VAL A 93 -6.98 -13.86 4.64
N VAL A 94 -6.17 -13.12 5.37
CA VAL A 94 -6.28 -12.95 6.81
C VAL A 94 -6.51 -11.49 7.14
N LEU A 95 -7.48 -11.24 8.02
CA LEU A 95 -7.72 -9.94 8.65
C LEU A 95 -7.36 -10.04 10.12
N ILE A 96 -6.68 -9.03 10.66
CA ILE A 96 -6.28 -8.96 12.07
C ILE A 96 -6.67 -7.61 12.65
N GLY A 97 -7.38 -7.64 13.77
CA GLY A 97 -7.79 -6.46 14.54
C GLY A 97 -6.80 -6.10 15.66
N HIS A 98 -7.06 -4.99 16.35
CA HIS A 98 -6.20 -4.51 17.45
C HIS A 98 -6.13 -5.46 18.64
N THR A 99 -7.19 -6.24 18.91
CA THR A 99 -7.18 -7.21 20.01
C THR A 99 -6.39 -8.47 19.70
N GLY A 100 -5.89 -8.60 18.45
CA GLY A 100 -5.29 -9.81 17.92
C GLY A 100 -6.32 -10.86 17.45
N LYS A 101 -7.62 -10.51 17.44
CA LYS A 101 -8.63 -11.33 16.77
C LYS A 101 -8.26 -11.44 15.29
N ARG A 102 -8.46 -12.63 14.73
CA ARG A 102 -8.24 -12.88 13.30
C ARG A 102 -9.43 -13.54 12.65
N ALA A 103 -9.61 -13.25 11.37
CA ALA A 103 -10.55 -13.94 10.50
C ALA A 103 -9.85 -14.34 9.21
N VAL A 104 -10.00 -15.60 8.81
CA VAL A 104 -9.44 -16.14 7.56
C VAL A 104 -10.58 -16.39 6.59
N TRP A 105 -10.41 -15.94 5.34
CA TRP A 105 -11.42 -16.09 4.29
C TRP A 105 -10.81 -16.73 3.06
N ASN A 106 -11.58 -17.59 2.41
CA ASN A 106 -11.23 -18.17 1.12
C ASN A 106 -11.54 -17.16 0.01
N VAL A 107 -10.55 -16.87 -0.83
CA VAL A 107 -10.59 -15.80 -1.84
C VAL A 107 -11.57 -16.11 -2.97
N SER A 108 -11.70 -17.37 -3.38
CA SER A 108 -12.59 -17.72 -4.50
C SER A 108 -14.06 -17.72 -4.07
N SER A 109 -14.37 -18.38 -2.95
CA SER A 109 -15.74 -18.54 -2.47
C SER A 109 -16.27 -17.34 -1.68
N GLY A 110 -15.39 -16.48 -1.18
CA GLY A 110 -15.76 -15.38 -0.30
C GLY A 110 -16.26 -15.83 1.07
N LYS A 111 -15.99 -17.07 1.47
CA LYS A 111 -16.48 -17.65 2.74
C LYS A 111 -15.39 -17.68 3.79
N GLN A 112 -15.77 -17.41 5.03
CA GLN A 112 -14.86 -17.49 6.17
C GLN A 112 -14.53 -18.95 6.48
N ASP A 113 -13.25 -19.24 6.64
CA ASP A 113 -12.77 -20.50 7.18
C ASP A 113 -12.69 -20.39 8.71
N LYS A 114 -13.67 -20.95 9.41
CA LYS A 114 -13.76 -20.91 10.88
C LYS A 114 -12.71 -21.79 11.55
N VAL A 115 -12.24 -22.85 10.89
CA VAL A 115 -11.22 -23.74 11.43
C VAL A 115 -9.89 -23.00 11.46
N LEU A 116 -9.48 -22.42 10.33
CA LEU A 116 -8.27 -21.61 10.25
C LEU A 116 -8.35 -20.34 11.12
N SER A 117 -9.53 -19.71 11.22
CA SER A 117 -9.74 -18.58 12.14
C SER A 117 -9.51 -18.97 13.61
N GLY A 118 -9.91 -20.20 14.00
CA GLY A 118 -9.78 -20.72 15.36
C GLY A 118 -8.37 -21.23 15.73
N GLN A 119 -7.51 -21.52 14.75
CA GLN A 119 -6.13 -21.95 14.98
C GLN A 119 -5.32 -20.80 15.61
N ARG A 120 -4.79 -20.96 16.84
CA ARG A 120 -3.94 -19.97 17.54
C ARG A 120 -2.57 -19.85 16.87
N TRP A 121 -2.53 -19.29 15.67
CA TRP A 121 -1.30 -19.08 14.91
C TRP A 121 -0.70 -17.71 15.28
N ILE A 122 0.39 -17.75 16.04
CA ILE A 122 1.51 -16.83 15.87
C ILE A 122 2.65 -17.77 15.46
N PRO A 123 3.13 -17.76 14.21
CA PRO A 123 4.26 -18.60 13.90
C PRO A 123 5.47 -18.00 14.61
N ASP A 124 6.13 -18.84 15.40
CA ASP A 124 7.50 -18.55 15.81
C ASP A 124 8.34 -18.27 14.54
N PRO A 125 9.21 -17.24 14.52
CA PRO A 125 10.00 -16.88 13.35
C PRO A 125 10.79 -18.05 12.72
N ARG A 126 11.12 -19.10 13.50
CA ARG A 126 11.80 -20.30 13.01
C ARG A 126 10.84 -21.24 12.27
N GLN A 127 9.57 -21.30 12.65
CA GLN A 127 8.54 -22.06 11.92
C GLN A 127 8.23 -21.41 10.59
N VAL A 128 8.18 -20.07 10.52
CA VAL A 128 8.06 -19.34 9.26
C VAL A 128 9.23 -19.69 8.32
N LYS A 129 10.47 -19.60 8.81
CA LYS A 129 11.64 -20.01 8.03
C LYS A 129 11.60 -21.48 7.58
N ALA A 130 11.10 -22.39 8.43
CA ALA A 130 11.03 -23.82 8.14
C ALA A 130 9.98 -24.20 7.09
N MET A 131 8.99 -23.35 6.85
CA MET A 131 8.01 -23.51 5.77
C MET A 131 8.54 -23.05 4.40
N GLY A 132 9.79 -22.58 4.32
CA GLY A 132 10.42 -22.16 3.07
C GLY A 132 10.21 -20.69 2.71
N PHE A 133 9.56 -19.91 3.57
CA PHE A 133 9.46 -18.47 3.44
C PHE A 133 10.86 -17.84 3.59
N ASP A 134 11.35 -17.15 2.57
CA ASP A 134 12.59 -16.38 2.64
C ASP A 134 12.42 -15.27 3.68
N MET A 135 13.24 -15.29 4.73
CA MET A 135 13.20 -14.33 5.83
C MET A 135 14.25 -13.22 5.70
N ALA A 136 15.11 -13.26 4.69
CA ALA A 136 16.14 -12.23 4.46
C ALA A 136 15.58 -10.99 3.74
N ASN A 137 14.31 -11.06 3.31
CA ASN A 137 13.52 -9.98 2.71
C ASN A 137 12.01 -10.31 2.86
N SER A 138 11.60 -10.66 4.08
CA SER A 138 10.42 -11.50 4.28
C SER A 138 9.11 -10.96 3.71
N THR A 139 8.37 -11.80 2.99
CA THR A 139 6.95 -11.61 2.67
C THR A 139 6.06 -11.52 3.92
N PHE A 140 6.58 -11.94 5.07
CA PHE A 140 5.98 -11.67 6.37
C PHE A 140 6.46 -10.37 7.00
N ASP A 141 7.62 -9.79 6.67
CA ASP A 141 7.98 -8.42 7.12
C ASP A 141 7.11 -7.32 6.49
N ARG A 142 6.15 -7.69 5.64
CA ARG A 142 4.96 -6.88 5.30
C ARG A 142 3.89 -6.86 6.42
N PHE A 143 4.21 -7.39 7.60
CA PHE A 143 3.40 -7.29 8.82
C PHE A 143 3.18 -5.85 9.29
N TYR A 144 3.89 -4.89 8.70
CA TYR A 144 3.57 -3.47 8.78
C TYR A 144 3.11 -2.99 7.40
N GLN A 145 2.04 -2.18 7.34
CA GLN A 145 1.94 -1.18 6.26
C GLN A 145 3.33 -0.56 6.14
N GLN A 146 3.91 -0.50 4.94
CA GLN A 146 5.21 0.13 4.78
C GLN A 146 5.04 1.57 5.27
N THR A 147 5.63 1.91 6.42
CA THR A 147 5.65 3.30 6.87
C THR A 147 6.69 4.07 6.09
N GLU A 148 7.63 3.35 5.46
CA GLU A 148 8.68 3.87 4.61
C GLU A 148 8.89 2.93 3.43
N VAL A 149 9.16 3.49 2.25
CA VAL A 149 9.50 2.73 1.06
C VAL A 149 10.54 3.48 0.22
N GLY A 150 11.58 2.75 -0.21
CA GLY A 150 12.63 3.29 -1.07
C GLY A 150 12.18 3.35 -2.52
N VAL A 151 12.32 4.51 -3.15
CA VAL A 151 12.12 4.73 -4.59
C VAL A 151 13.34 5.49 -5.09
N GLY A 152 14.21 4.79 -5.83
CA GLY A 152 15.53 5.28 -6.25
C GLY A 152 16.35 5.82 -5.08
N ASP A 153 16.68 7.11 -5.12
CA ASP A 153 17.50 7.79 -4.10
C ASP A 153 16.64 8.41 -2.97
N MET A 154 15.32 8.20 -3.00
CA MET A 154 14.36 8.77 -2.07
C MET A 154 13.76 7.70 -1.16
N THR A 155 13.46 8.09 0.07
CA THR A 155 12.60 7.35 0.99
C THR A 155 11.25 8.06 1.06
N LEU A 156 10.19 7.37 0.67
CA LEU A 156 8.83 7.84 0.85
C LEU A 156 8.31 7.34 2.19
N ARG A 157 7.81 8.22 3.05
CA ARG A 157 7.30 7.81 4.36
C ARG A 157 5.93 8.37 4.67
N SER A 158 5.15 7.59 5.41
CA SER A 158 3.83 7.95 5.90
C SER A 158 3.98 8.78 7.17
N ALA A 159 3.57 10.04 7.09
CA ALA A 159 3.57 10.98 8.20
C ALA A 159 2.37 10.73 9.13
N ALA A 160 2.41 11.33 10.33
CA ALA A 160 1.39 11.12 11.36
C ALA A 160 0.00 11.67 10.96
N ASP A 161 -0.05 12.63 10.05
CA ASP A 161 -1.28 13.22 9.49
C ASP A 161 -1.76 12.51 8.21
N GLY A 162 -1.22 11.33 7.91
CA GLY A 162 -1.51 10.56 6.71
C GLY A 162 -0.93 11.14 5.43
N ALA A 163 -0.12 12.20 5.49
CA ALA A 163 0.63 12.68 4.35
C ALA A 163 1.75 11.69 3.97
N VAL A 164 2.19 11.73 2.70
CA VAL A 164 3.36 10.96 2.25
C VAL A 164 4.49 11.92 1.91
N GLU A 165 5.55 11.87 2.71
CA GLU A 165 6.75 12.70 2.56
C GLU A 165 7.80 11.99 1.72
N PHE A 166 8.37 12.71 0.76
CA PHE A 166 9.48 12.27 -0.08
C PHE A 166 10.77 12.84 0.51
N VAL A 167 11.56 11.98 1.10
CA VAL A 167 12.77 12.33 1.86
C VAL A 167 14.00 11.92 1.06
N ASP A 168 14.95 12.83 0.88
CA ASP A 168 16.22 12.51 0.23
C ASP A 168 17.22 11.78 1.15
N SER A 169 18.37 11.40 0.61
CA SER A 169 19.45 10.73 1.36
C SER A 169 20.01 11.56 2.52
N GLU A 170 19.78 12.87 2.55
CA GLU A 170 20.20 13.78 3.63
C GLU A 170 19.10 13.94 4.70
N GLY A 171 17.95 13.30 4.53
CA GLY A 171 16.82 13.37 5.47
C GLY A 171 15.92 14.59 5.26
N LYS A 172 16.05 15.32 4.14
CA LYS A 172 15.25 16.51 3.85
C LYS A 172 14.01 16.15 3.03
N VAL A 173 12.86 16.69 3.44
CA VAL A 173 11.60 16.57 2.69
C VAL A 173 11.67 17.44 1.44
N GLN A 174 11.57 16.81 0.28
CA GLN A 174 11.59 17.47 -1.04
C GLN A 174 10.18 17.68 -1.60
N ARG A 175 9.24 16.80 -1.24
CA ARG A 175 7.85 16.82 -1.69
C ARG A 175 6.96 16.15 -0.64
N THR A 176 5.70 16.59 -0.56
CA THR A 176 4.68 15.94 0.25
C THR A 176 3.42 15.73 -0.58
N LEU A 177 2.86 14.52 -0.51
CA LEU A 177 1.49 14.23 -0.95
C LEU A 177 0.56 14.43 0.24
N THR A 178 -0.49 15.23 0.05
CA THR A 178 -1.50 15.50 1.07
C THR A 178 -2.87 15.05 0.60
N PHE A 179 -3.68 14.58 1.55
CA PHE A 179 -5.02 14.04 1.31
C PHE A 179 -5.98 14.84 2.22
N PRO A 180 -6.66 15.88 1.69
CA PRO A 180 -7.53 16.75 2.49
C PRO A 180 -8.64 16.03 3.26
N GLU A 181 -9.01 14.85 2.79
CA GLU A 181 -9.97 13.93 3.39
C GLU A 181 -9.47 13.29 4.69
N ASN A 182 -8.16 13.27 4.95
CA ASN A 182 -7.59 12.65 6.14
C ASN A 182 -7.93 13.49 7.38
N LYS A 183 -8.63 12.90 8.35
CA LYS A 183 -9.35 13.63 9.40
C LYS A 183 -8.56 13.76 10.70
N ASP A 184 -7.57 12.92 10.95
CA ASP A 184 -6.83 12.93 12.20
C ASP A 184 -5.30 12.71 12.06
N GLN A 185 -4.58 13.00 13.15
CA GLN A 185 -3.13 12.83 13.27
C GLN A 185 -2.74 11.46 13.86
N HIS A 186 -3.69 10.54 13.92
CA HIS A 186 -3.50 9.24 14.55
C HIS A 186 -3.31 8.13 13.52
N HIS A 187 -3.68 8.35 12.26
CA HIS A 187 -3.59 7.34 11.22
C HIS A 187 -2.59 7.67 10.12
N ARG A 188 -1.64 6.74 9.93
CA ARG A 188 -0.65 6.76 8.86
C ARG A 188 -1.29 6.16 7.62
N ALA A 189 -1.23 6.86 6.49
CA ALA A 189 -1.69 6.33 5.23
C ALA A 189 -0.94 5.03 4.88
N PRO A 190 -1.64 3.93 4.52
CA PRO A 190 -0.98 2.74 4.02
C PRO A 190 -0.21 3.07 2.75
N LEU A 191 1.06 2.65 2.72
CA LEU A 191 1.90 2.70 1.53
C LEU A 191 2.19 1.29 1.05
N LEU A 192 2.17 1.10 -0.27
CA LEU A 192 2.62 -0.15 -0.89
C LEU A 192 3.22 0.12 -2.27
N LEU A 193 4.46 -0.32 -2.51
CA LEU A 193 4.97 -0.44 -3.87
C LEU A 193 4.49 -1.74 -4.52
N TRP A 194 3.91 -1.61 -5.71
CA TRP A 194 3.44 -2.72 -6.54
C TRP A 194 3.73 -2.44 -8.02
N GLY A 195 4.70 -3.18 -8.58
CA GLY A 195 5.12 -2.98 -9.97
C GLY A 195 5.59 -1.55 -10.22
N LYS A 196 4.95 -0.87 -11.18
CA LYS A 196 5.21 0.55 -11.48
C LYS A 196 4.35 1.52 -10.66
N TYR A 197 3.73 1.06 -9.57
CA TYR A 197 2.80 1.88 -8.80
C TYR A 197 3.21 2.00 -7.34
N LEU A 198 3.08 3.21 -6.81
CA LEU A 198 2.92 3.47 -5.39
C LEU A 198 1.42 3.56 -5.09
N LEU A 199 0.94 2.70 -4.19
CA LEU A 199 -0.42 2.71 -3.70
C LEU A 199 -0.45 3.46 -2.38
N VAL A 200 -1.39 4.40 -2.27
CA VAL A 200 -1.65 5.16 -1.03
C VAL A 200 -3.13 5.11 -0.70
N GLY A 201 -3.47 4.73 0.52
CA GLY A 201 -4.86 4.76 1.01
C GLY A 201 -5.20 6.07 1.70
N ALA A 202 -6.47 6.48 1.63
CA ALA A 202 -6.99 7.70 2.24
C ALA A 202 -8.26 7.43 3.08
N ASP A 203 -8.62 8.40 3.92
CA ASP A 203 -9.74 8.29 4.88
C ASP A 203 -11.13 8.25 4.24
N ASP A 204 -11.23 8.58 2.95
CA ASP A 204 -12.49 8.52 2.20
C ASP A 204 -12.72 7.19 1.46
N GLY A 205 -11.90 6.18 1.76
CA GLY A 205 -12.02 4.84 1.18
C GLY A 205 -11.41 4.71 -0.21
N LYS A 206 -10.54 5.65 -0.61
CA LYS A 206 -9.83 5.57 -1.89
C LYS A 206 -8.43 5.01 -1.74
N VAL A 207 -8.03 4.27 -2.77
CA VAL A 207 -6.66 3.86 -3.03
C VAL A 207 -6.17 4.56 -4.28
N HIS A 208 -5.12 5.37 -4.12
CA HIS A 208 -4.48 6.18 -5.14
C HIS A 208 -3.27 5.44 -5.71
N PHE A 209 -3.20 5.31 -7.02
CA PHE A 209 -2.10 4.66 -7.74
C PHE A 209 -1.26 5.74 -8.41
N TYR A 210 -0.09 6.03 -7.84
CA TYR A 210 0.89 6.94 -8.43
C TYR A 210 1.88 6.15 -9.26
N GLY A 211 2.13 6.58 -10.49
CA GLY A 211 3.12 5.94 -11.36
C GLY A 211 4.52 6.13 -10.80
N VAL A 212 5.33 5.08 -10.84
CA VAL A 212 6.74 5.05 -10.47
C VAL A 212 7.56 4.79 -11.74
N LEU A 213 8.51 5.69 -12.04
CA LEU A 213 9.33 5.69 -13.26
C LEU A 213 10.74 5.16 -13.02
#